data_AF-A0A7W8P8I0-F1
#
_entry.id   AF-A0A7W8P8I0-F1
#
_cell.length_a   1.000
_cell.length_b   1.000
_cell.length_c   1.000
_cell.angle_alpha   90.00
_cell.angle_beta   90.00
_cell.angle_gamma   90.00
#
_symmetry.space_group_name_H-M   'P 1'
#
loop_
_entity.id
_entity.type
_entity.pdbx_description
1 polymer ?
#
loop_
_entity_poly.entity_id
_entity_poly.type
_entity_poly.pdbx_seq_one_letter_code
_entity_poly.pdbx_strand_id
1 'polypeptide(L)'
;MESADDVRIVSELATQSGVLLLAVEPGAASGEGVERKRELQLTARTNFVQLMAFFHGLAQLPVLIVPVDVTVKQDGKGLSVAATLQVYDALRPASATPAASAGVSADADEAAADDEGLVFFDPFAKPQISASGEPGDVSELRLIGLLRDRTRGLALLDTPDGTTTVAAGQQLGVERVTQLDALGITLANGGATRTLTLMQTEAS
;
A
#
# COMPACT_ATOMS: atom_id res chain seq x y z
N MET A 1 16.21 9.33 27.28
CA MET A 1 14.85 8.80 27.46
C MET A 1 14.96 7.32 27.73
N GLU A 2 14.11 6.80 28.60
CA GLU A 2 14.08 5.38 28.96
C GLU A 2 13.19 4.62 27.97
N SER A 3 13.40 3.31 27.82
CA SER A 3 12.63 2.46 26.90
C SER A 3 11.12 2.52 27.14
N ALA A 4 10.69 2.73 28.39
CA ALA A 4 9.30 2.93 28.76
C ALA A 4 8.68 4.22 28.17
N ASP A 5 9.48 5.26 27.94
CA ASP A 5 8.98 6.51 27.40
C ASP A 5 8.65 6.40 25.90
N ASP A 6 9.47 5.66 25.14
CA ASP A 6 9.21 5.38 23.72
C ASP A 6 7.93 4.56 23.55
N VAL A 7 7.75 3.52 24.36
CA VAL A 7 6.54 2.68 24.36
C VAL A 7 5.32 3.55 24.61
N ARG A 8 5.40 4.48 25.57
CA ARG A 8 4.32 5.42 25.88
C ARG A 8 4.01 6.34 24.70
N ILE A 9 5.01 6.99 24.11
CA ILE A 9 4.83 7.90 22.97
C ILE A 9 4.15 7.17 21.80
N VAL A 10 4.64 5.99 21.45
CA VAL A 10 4.07 5.20 20.34
C VAL A 10 2.66 4.71 20.67
N SER A 11 2.40 4.37 21.93
CA SER A 11 1.06 3.92 22.37
C SER A 11 0.03 5.04 22.37
N GLU A 12 0.42 6.24 22.81
CA GLU A 12 -0.42 7.43 22.76
C GLU A 12 -0.74 7.80 21.31
N LEU A 13 0.27 7.80 20.44
CA LEU A 13 0.07 8.08 19.01
C LEU A 13 -0.87 7.05 18.37
N ALA A 14 -0.69 5.75 18.63
CA ALA A 14 -1.57 4.72 18.11
C ALA A 14 -3.03 4.95 18.54
N THR A 15 -3.26 5.32 19.80
CA THR A 15 -4.58 5.65 20.32
C THR A 15 -5.19 6.87 19.60
N GLN A 16 -4.39 7.92 19.38
CA GLN A 16 -4.82 9.12 18.67
C GLN A 16 -5.17 8.84 17.20
N SER A 17 -4.43 7.94 16.56
CA SER A 17 -4.67 7.52 15.17
C SER A 17 -5.75 6.45 15.01
N GLY A 18 -6.37 5.98 16.11
CA GLY A 18 -7.40 4.93 16.08
C GLY A 18 -6.86 3.52 15.81
N VAL A 19 -5.56 3.30 15.98
CA VAL A 19 -4.90 2.00 15.84
C VAL A 19 -5.09 1.20 17.12
N LEU A 20 -5.66 -0.01 17.01
CA LEU A 20 -5.80 -0.93 18.13
C LEU A 20 -4.49 -1.71 18.33
N LEU A 21 -3.69 -1.30 19.30
CA LEU A 21 -2.47 -2.02 19.67
C LEU A 21 -2.78 -3.36 20.32
N LEU A 22 -2.09 -4.41 19.88
CA LEU A 22 -2.15 -5.75 20.45
C LEU A 22 -0.94 -6.01 21.34
N ALA A 23 0.25 -5.64 20.88
CA ALA A 23 1.48 -5.68 21.66
C ALA A 23 2.44 -4.58 21.21
N VAL A 24 3.19 -4.04 22.17
CA VAL A 24 4.29 -3.11 21.94
C VAL A 24 5.43 -3.52 22.85
N GLU A 25 6.53 -3.98 22.27
CA GLU A 25 7.64 -4.57 22.99
C GLU A 25 8.94 -3.80 22.73
N PRO A 26 9.65 -3.36 23.78
CA PRO A 26 10.96 -2.76 23.63
C PRO A 26 12.03 -3.78 23.28
N GLY A 27 12.80 -3.48 22.24
CA GLY A 27 14.00 -4.20 21.85
C GLY A 27 15.26 -3.62 22.48
N ALA A 28 16.39 -4.31 22.26
CA ALA A 28 17.68 -3.88 22.77
C ALA A 28 18.16 -2.60 22.07
N ALA A 29 18.79 -1.71 22.82
CA ALA A 29 19.52 -0.59 22.24
C ALA A 29 20.74 -1.09 21.47
N SER A 30 20.99 -0.51 20.30
CA SER A 30 22.12 -0.84 19.43
C SER A 30 22.75 0.43 18.87
N GLY A 31 24.02 0.37 18.48
CA GLY A 31 24.77 1.51 17.92
C GLY A 31 25.42 2.43 18.97
N GLU A 32 26.27 3.33 18.51
CA GLU A 32 27.04 4.26 19.34
C GLU A 32 26.88 5.72 18.89
N GLY A 33 27.05 6.66 19.82
CA GLY A 33 26.98 8.09 19.53
C GLY A 33 25.63 8.51 18.93
N VAL A 34 25.67 9.17 17.78
CA VAL A 34 24.50 9.69 17.05
C VAL A 34 23.66 8.61 16.37
N GLU A 35 24.23 7.42 16.15
CA GLU A 35 23.54 6.26 15.56
C GLU A 35 22.91 5.35 16.61
N ARG A 36 23.02 5.72 17.90
CA ARG A 36 22.36 4.99 18.97
C ARG A 36 20.86 4.95 18.69
N LYS A 37 20.36 3.73 18.56
CA LYS A 37 18.97 3.44 18.26
C LYS A 37 18.40 2.39 19.20
N ARG A 38 17.10 2.46 19.40
CA ARG A 38 16.32 1.49 20.19
C ARG A 38 15.25 0.90 19.30
N GLU A 39 15.18 -0.42 19.28
CA GLU A 39 14.16 -1.11 18.49
C GLU A 39 12.87 -1.19 19.29
N LEU A 40 11.73 -1.09 18.60
CA LEU A 40 10.41 -1.29 19.17
C LEU A 40 9.62 -2.18 18.22
N GLN A 41 9.13 -3.30 18.73
CA GLN A 41 8.25 -4.19 17.99
C GLN A 41 6.81 -3.84 18.31
N LEU A 42 5.98 -3.74 17.27
CA LEU A 42 4.58 -3.35 17.37
C LEU A 42 3.73 -4.34 16.59
N THR A 43 2.66 -4.81 17.23
CA THR A 43 1.59 -5.55 16.56
C THR A 43 0.26 -4.87 16.82
N ALA A 44 -0.56 -4.72 15.79
CA ALA A 44 -1.78 -3.93 15.85
C ALA A 44 -2.86 -4.41 14.88
N ARG A 45 -4.09 -3.95 15.13
CA ARG A 45 -5.23 -4.01 14.22
C ARG A 45 -5.69 -2.61 13.88
N THR A 46 -5.98 -2.37 12.60
CA THR A 46 -6.30 -1.02 12.10
C THR A 46 -7.06 -1.10 10.77
N ASN A 47 -7.38 0.04 10.17
CA ASN A 47 -7.68 0.17 8.74
C ASN A 47 -6.60 0.99 8.03
N PHE A 48 -6.66 1.07 6.69
CA PHE A 48 -5.61 1.74 5.92
C PHE A 48 -5.50 3.24 6.24
N VAL A 49 -6.62 3.94 6.39
CA VAL A 49 -6.64 5.38 6.73
C VAL A 49 -5.98 5.64 8.07
N GLN A 50 -6.34 4.87 9.09
CA GLN A 50 -5.78 4.95 10.45
C GLN A 50 -4.30 4.58 10.48
N LEU A 51 -3.88 3.59 9.70
CA LEU A 51 -2.48 3.22 9.55
C LEU A 51 -1.64 4.36 8.94
N MET A 52 -2.16 5.01 7.89
CA MET A 52 -1.47 6.14 7.27
C MET A 52 -1.43 7.36 8.20
N ALA A 53 -2.49 7.62 8.96
CA ALA A 53 -2.49 8.64 10.01
C ALA A 53 -1.43 8.36 11.08
N PHE A 54 -1.28 7.11 11.50
CA PHE A 54 -0.25 6.69 12.45
C PHE A 54 1.17 6.93 11.92
N PHE A 55 1.48 6.50 10.69
CA PHE A 55 2.81 6.74 10.10
C PHE A 55 3.10 8.22 9.87
N HIS A 56 2.09 9.00 9.48
CA HIS A 56 2.23 10.44 9.37
C HIS A 56 2.52 11.07 10.74
N GLY A 57 1.82 10.64 11.79
CA GLY A 57 2.04 11.11 13.14
C GLY A 57 3.45 10.79 13.67
N LEU A 58 4.04 9.65 13.31
CA LEU A 58 5.43 9.33 13.68
C LEU A 58 6.42 10.38 13.15
N ALA A 59 6.20 10.89 11.94
CA ALA A 59 7.05 11.91 11.34
C ALA A 59 6.91 13.28 12.00
N GLN A 60 5.80 13.53 12.71
CA GLN A 60 5.54 14.76 13.44
C GLN A 60 6.08 14.74 14.88
N LEU A 61 6.53 13.59 15.37
CA LEU A 61 7.05 13.49 16.72
C LEU A 61 8.36 14.29 16.88
N PRO A 62 8.63 14.84 18.07
CA PRO A 62 9.87 15.55 18.35
C PRO A 62 11.09 14.61 18.43
N VAL A 63 10.91 13.30 18.30
CA VAL A 63 11.97 12.29 18.27
C VAL A 63 11.88 11.54 16.94
N LEU A 64 13.02 11.21 16.34
CA LEU A 64 13.03 10.47 15.09
C LEU A 64 12.69 9.00 15.34
N ILE A 65 11.51 8.57 14.87
CA ILE A 65 11.06 7.18 14.87
C ILE A 65 10.89 6.71 13.42
N VAL A 66 11.62 5.68 13.03
CA VAL A 66 11.66 5.18 11.65
C VAL A 66 11.11 3.76 11.60
N PRO A 67 10.04 3.48 10.84
CA PRO A 67 9.65 2.12 10.51
C PRO A 67 10.71 1.50 9.59
N VAL A 68 11.31 0.38 10.01
CA VAL A 68 12.36 -0.31 9.24
C VAL A 68 11.89 -1.63 8.64
N ASP A 69 10.89 -2.24 9.25
CA ASP A 69 10.20 -3.40 8.72
C ASP A 69 8.71 -3.25 9.03
N VAL A 70 7.86 -3.43 8.02
CA VAL A 70 6.41 -3.32 8.15
C VAL A 70 5.76 -4.40 7.32
N THR A 71 5.01 -5.26 7.98
CA THR A 71 4.15 -6.26 7.36
C THR A 71 2.69 -5.88 7.60
N VAL A 72 1.93 -5.74 6.52
CA VAL A 72 0.49 -5.47 6.56
C VAL A 72 -0.25 -6.60 5.86
N LYS A 73 -1.27 -7.14 6.51
CA LYS A 73 -2.13 -8.19 5.98
C LYS A 73 -3.59 -7.84 6.18
N GLN A 74 -4.44 -8.22 5.24
CA GLN A 74 -5.89 -8.13 5.41
C GLN A 74 -6.35 -9.19 6.43
N ASP A 75 -7.10 -8.76 7.44
CA ASP A 75 -7.69 -9.61 8.49
C ASP A 75 -9.18 -9.28 8.62
N GLY A 76 -10.02 -10.05 7.93
CA GLY A 76 -11.46 -9.83 7.87
C GLY A 76 -11.85 -8.54 7.15
N LYS A 77 -12.33 -7.55 7.90
CA LYS A 77 -12.70 -6.20 7.41
C LYS A 77 -11.65 -5.13 7.75
N GLY A 78 -10.56 -5.51 8.40
CA GLY A 78 -9.48 -4.60 8.79
C GLY A 78 -8.12 -5.14 8.35
N LEU A 79 -7.08 -4.55 8.92
CA LEU A 79 -5.68 -4.87 8.69
C LEU A 79 -5.05 -5.36 9.97
N SER A 80 -4.28 -6.44 9.89
CA SER A 80 -3.31 -6.81 10.90
C SER A 80 -1.94 -6.26 10.49
N VAL A 81 -1.28 -5.58 11.41
CA VAL A 81 0.03 -4.94 11.18
C VAL A 81 1.04 -5.51 12.17
N ALA A 82 2.22 -5.84 11.67
CA ALA A 82 3.42 -6.07 12.47
C ALA A 82 4.52 -5.15 11.97
N ALA A 83 5.17 -4.41 12.86
CA ALA A 83 6.18 -3.44 12.49
C ALA A 83 7.35 -3.46 13.48
N THR A 84 8.56 -3.21 12.95
CA THR A 84 9.74 -2.87 13.74
C THR A 84 10.05 -1.40 13.52
N LEU A 85 10.07 -0.64 14.61
CA LEU A 85 10.41 0.78 14.62
C LEU A 85 11.81 0.96 15.23
N GLN A 86 12.57 1.90 14.71
CA GLN A 86 13.84 2.34 15.29
C GLN A 86 13.70 3.77 15.80
N VAL A 87 13.93 3.95 17.10
CA VAL A 87 13.91 5.25 17.77
C VAL A 87 15.34 5.74 17.91
N TYR A 88 15.63 6.94 17.42
CA TYR A 88 16.96 7.55 17.48
C TYR A 88 16.97 8.69 18.51
N ASP A 89 17.80 8.56 19.54
CA ASP A 89 17.81 9.49 20.68
C ASP A 89 18.37 10.87 20.33
N ALA A 90 19.42 10.88 19.48
CA ALA A 90 20.17 12.07 19.13
C ALA A 90 19.65 12.76 17.87
N LEU A 91 18.70 12.15 17.16
CA LEU A 91 18.21 12.64 15.88
C LEU A 91 16.81 13.26 16.02
N ARG A 92 16.55 14.21 15.12
CA ARG A 92 15.26 14.88 14.98
C ARG A 92 14.79 14.69 13.54
N PRO A 93 13.49 14.53 13.29
CA PRO A 93 12.98 14.55 11.92
C PRO A 93 13.43 15.83 11.22
N ALA A 94 13.91 15.70 9.98
CA ALA A 94 14.16 16.87 9.14
C ALA A 94 12.80 17.54 8.86
N SER A 95 12.75 18.89 8.95
CA SER A 95 11.55 19.62 8.56
C SER A 95 11.16 19.23 7.14
N ALA A 96 9.96 18.66 6.99
CA ALA A 96 9.47 18.20 5.70
C ALA A 96 9.44 19.38 4.72
N THR A 97 10.32 19.37 3.71
CA THR A 97 10.16 20.23 2.54
C THR A 97 8.89 19.78 1.81
N PRO A 98 8.01 20.69 1.34
CA PRO A 98 6.69 20.35 0.82
C PRO A 98 6.66 19.33 -0.34
N ALA A 99 7.81 19.07 -0.97
CA ALA A 99 7.93 18.18 -2.11
C ALA A 99 7.80 16.67 -1.78
N ALA A 100 7.95 16.27 -0.51
CA ALA A 100 7.85 14.85 -0.12
C ALA A 100 6.46 14.46 0.46
N SER A 101 5.60 15.44 0.73
CA SER A 101 4.31 15.26 1.41
C SER A 101 3.10 15.29 0.48
N ALA A 102 3.30 15.26 -0.84
CA ALA A 102 2.24 15.36 -1.85
C ALA A 102 1.24 14.16 -1.88
N GLY A 103 1.19 13.33 -0.84
CA GLY A 103 0.31 12.16 -0.78
C GLY A 103 -0.51 11.98 0.50
N VAL A 104 -0.24 12.71 1.59
CA VAL A 104 -1.03 12.59 2.82
C VAL A 104 -1.00 13.94 3.56
N SER A 105 -1.91 14.83 3.17
CA SER A 105 -2.29 15.97 4.01
C SER A 105 -3.69 15.67 4.54
N ALA A 106 -3.78 15.38 5.84
CA ALA A 106 -5.04 15.25 6.57
C ALA A 106 -5.49 16.63 7.11
N ASP A 107 -5.43 17.65 6.26
CA ASP A 107 -5.95 18.98 6.58
C ASP A 107 -7.11 19.26 5.62
N ALA A 108 -8.27 18.77 6.03
CA ALA A 108 -9.54 19.17 5.44
C ALA A 108 -9.97 20.46 6.16
N ASP A 109 -9.39 21.59 5.75
CA ASP A 109 -9.98 22.89 6.00
C ASP A 109 -10.41 23.53 4.67
N GLU A 110 -11.57 24.15 4.73
CA GLU A 110 -12.52 24.37 3.65
C GLU A 110 -12.14 25.65 2.87
N ALA A 111 -11.43 25.52 1.74
CA ALA A 111 -11.34 26.61 0.75
C ALA A 111 -10.92 26.14 -0.66
N ALA A 112 -11.92 26.01 -1.53
CA ALA A 112 -11.91 26.29 -2.98
C ALA A 112 -10.89 25.55 -3.90
N ALA A 113 -11.40 24.50 -4.53
CA ALA A 113 -11.41 24.26 -5.99
C ALA A 113 -10.16 24.60 -6.81
N ASP A 114 -9.36 23.57 -7.14
CA ASP A 114 -9.31 23.03 -8.50
C ASP A 114 -8.88 21.56 -8.47
N ASP A 115 -9.46 20.81 -9.39
CA ASP A 115 -9.60 19.36 -9.48
C ASP A 115 -8.28 18.64 -9.83
N GLU A 116 -7.50 18.28 -8.81
CA GLU A 116 -6.64 17.09 -8.84
C GLU A 116 -6.90 16.29 -7.57
N GLY A 117 -8.07 15.64 -7.53
CA GLY A 117 -8.48 14.79 -6.43
C GLY A 117 -7.46 13.70 -6.15
N LEU A 118 -6.67 13.86 -5.09
CA LEU A 118 -5.90 12.77 -4.49
C LEU A 118 -6.88 11.70 -4.02
N VAL A 119 -7.22 10.78 -4.94
CA VAL A 119 -7.99 9.59 -4.64
C VAL A 119 -7.16 8.72 -3.71
N PHE A 120 -7.49 8.74 -2.43
CA PHE A 120 -6.84 7.92 -1.43
C PHE A 120 -7.28 6.46 -1.61
N PHE A 121 -6.56 5.73 -2.45
CA PHE A 121 -6.83 4.33 -2.75
C PHE A 121 -6.36 3.44 -1.60
N ASP A 122 -7.29 2.70 -0.98
CA ASP A 122 -6.95 1.63 -0.04
C ASP A 122 -6.58 0.36 -0.81
N PRO A 123 -5.30 -0.05 -0.82
CA PRO A 123 -4.85 -1.24 -1.56
C PRO A 123 -5.37 -2.55 -0.98
N PHE A 124 -6.00 -2.52 0.20
CA PHE A 124 -6.62 -3.66 0.85
C PHE A 124 -8.14 -3.64 0.77
N ALA A 125 -8.74 -2.61 0.16
CA ALA A 125 -10.17 -2.61 -0.11
C ALA A 125 -10.54 -3.75 -1.06
N LYS A 126 -11.63 -4.46 -0.76
CA LYS A 126 -12.17 -5.44 -1.70
C LYS A 126 -12.74 -4.69 -2.91
N PRO A 127 -12.40 -5.07 -4.15
CA PRO A 127 -12.94 -4.42 -5.33
C PRO A 127 -14.46 -4.51 -5.32
N GLN A 128 -15.13 -3.36 -5.46
CA GLN A 128 -16.58 -3.32 -5.66
C GLN A 128 -16.85 -3.87 -7.07
N ILE A 129 -17.64 -4.93 -7.14
CA ILE A 129 -17.99 -5.59 -8.39
C ILE A 129 -18.89 -4.64 -9.19
N SER A 130 -18.29 -3.90 -10.12
CA SER A 130 -19.00 -3.14 -11.16
C SER A 130 -18.43 -3.55 -12.51
N ALA A 131 -18.98 -4.63 -13.06
CA ALA A 131 -18.73 -5.02 -14.44
C ALA A 131 -19.65 -4.20 -15.35
N SER A 132 -19.14 -3.08 -15.87
CA SER A 132 -19.74 -2.40 -17.02
C SER A 132 -19.10 -2.96 -18.29
N GLY A 133 -19.66 -4.05 -18.80
CA GLY A 133 -19.24 -4.64 -20.07
C GLY A 133 -20.05 -5.89 -20.39
N GLU A 134 -20.68 -5.93 -21.57
CA GLU A 134 -21.53 -7.03 -22.03
C GLU A 134 -20.84 -8.40 -21.99
N PRO A 135 -21.60 -9.49 -21.68
CA PRO A 135 -21.04 -10.82 -21.47
C PRO A 135 -20.75 -11.49 -22.83
N GLY A 136 -19.50 -11.44 -23.27
CA GLY A 136 -18.98 -12.27 -24.35
C GLY A 136 -18.10 -13.40 -23.82
N ASP A 137 -18.69 -14.57 -23.60
CA ASP A 137 -18.24 -15.99 -23.50
C ASP A 137 -16.76 -16.36 -23.17
N VAL A 138 -15.98 -15.45 -22.58
CA VAL A 138 -14.64 -15.64 -21.98
C VAL A 138 -14.48 -14.66 -20.78
N SER A 139 -15.62 -14.31 -20.16
CA SER A 139 -15.89 -13.08 -19.41
C SER A 139 -15.32 -12.99 -18.00
N GLU A 140 -14.36 -13.83 -17.60
CA GLU A 140 -13.83 -13.80 -16.23
C GLU A 140 -12.31 -13.58 -16.13
N LEU A 141 -11.66 -13.30 -17.27
CA LEU A 141 -10.24 -12.97 -17.29
C LEU A 141 -9.98 -11.59 -16.69
N ARG A 142 -9.47 -11.55 -15.45
CA ARG A 142 -9.14 -10.30 -14.74
C ARG A 142 -7.65 -10.15 -14.56
N LEU A 143 -7.11 -9.00 -14.99
CA LEU A 143 -5.73 -8.63 -14.69
C LEU A 143 -5.61 -8.18 -13.23
N ILE A 144 -4.91 -8.95 -12.41
CA ILE A 144 -4.74 -8.71 -10.96
C ILE A 144 -3.31 -8.32 -10.59
N GLY A 145 -2.37 -8.38 -11.54
CA GLY A 145 -1.00 -7.91 -11.30
C GLY A 145 -0.17 -7.83 -12.57
N LEU A 146 0.86 -6.98 -12.54
CA LEU A 146 1.87 -6.85 -13.58
C LEU A 146 3.26 -6.87 -12.93
N LEU A 147 4.17 -7.65 -13.49
CA LEU A 147 5.58 -7.69 -13.12
C LEU A 147 6.41 -7.44 -14.39
N ARG A 148 7.26 -6.41 -14.38
CA ARG A 148 8.15 -6.09 -15.49
C ARG A 148 9.59 -6.01 -15.02
N ASP A 149 10.48 -6.56 -15.84
CA ASP A 149 11.92 -6.33 -15.84
C ASP A 149 12.31 -5.58 -17.14
N ARG A 150 13.55 -5.11 -17.26
CA ARG A 150 14.08 -4.37 -18.42
C ARG A 150 13.89 -5.07 -19.76
N THR A 151 13.72 -6.39 -19.77
CA THR A 151 13.62 -7.20 -21.00
C THR A 151 12.34 -8.05 -21.09
N ARG A 152 11.57 -8.18 -20.00
CA ARG A 152 10.44 -9.13 -19.93
C ARG A 152 9.29 -8.54 -19.12
N GLY A 153 8.06 -8.79 -19.57
CA GLY A 153 6.84 -8.49 -18.83
C GLY A 153 6.04 -9.76 -18.57
N LEU A 154 5.49 -9.87 -17.37
CA LEU A 154 4.59 -10.92 -16.91
C LEU A 154 3.32 -10.26 -16.37
N ALA A 155 2.18 -10.83 -16.72
CA ALA A 155 0.87 -10.48 -16.17
C ALA A 155 0.36 -11.62 -15.29
N LEU A 156 -0.25 -11.26 -14.17
CA LEU A 156 -0.99 -12.16 -13.30
C LEU A 156 -2.47 -12.01 -13.58
N LEU A 157 -3.09 -13.09 -14.05
CA LEU A 157 -4.49 -13.16 -14.43
C LEU A 157 -5.25 -14.04 -13.45
N ASP A 158 -6.43 -13.59 -13.06
CA ASP A 158 -7.43 -14.43 -12.42
C ASP A 158 -8.29 -15.07 -13.51
N THR A 159 -8.39 -16.39 -13.52
CA THR A 159 -9.27 -17.19 -14.38
C THR A 159 -10.24 -17.99 -13.50
N PRO A 160 -11.36 -18.50 -14.04
CA PRO A 160 -12.25 -19.39 -13.29
C PRO A 160 -11.54 -20.64 -12.73
N ASP A 161 -10.47 -21.09 -13.38
CA ASP A 161 -9.65 -22.23 -12.95
C ASP A 161 -8.56 -21.85 -11.93
N GLY A 162 -8.44 -20.57 -11.59
CA GLY A 162 -7.49 -20.03 -10.63
C GLY A 162 -6.54 -18.98 -11.21
N THR A 163 -5.55 -18.60 -10.41
CA THR A 163 -4.60 -17.57 -10.80
C THR A 163 -3.50 -18.14 -11.70
N THR A 164 -3.22 -17.47 -12.83
CA THR A 164 -2.20 -17.87 -13.80
C THR A 164 -1.33 -16.70 -14.24
N THR A 165 -0.08 -16.98 -14.65
CA THR A 165 0.85 -15.98 -15.18
C THR A 165 0.99 -16.09 -16.69
N VAL A 166 0.97 -14.95 -17.40
CA VAL A 166 1.14 -14.90 -18.85
C VAL A 166 2.20 -13.91 -19.29
N ALA A 167 2.90 -14.22 -20.38
CA ALA A 167 3.89 -13.35 -21.02
C ALA A 167 3.43 -12.87 -22.40
N ALA A 168 4.13 -11.87 -22.95
CA ALA A 168 3.89 -11.39 -24.31
C ALA A 168 4.05 -12.53 -25.32
N GLY A 169 3.09 -12.67 -26.22
CA GLY A 169 3.06 -13.70 -27.24
C GLY A 169 2.46 -15.04 -26.80
N GLN A 170 2.09 -15.21 -25.54
CA GLN A 170 1.47 -16.44 -25.02
C GLN A 170 -0.01 -16.53 -25.39
N GLN A 171 -0.47 -17.74 -25.71
CA GLN A 171 -1.88 -18.02 -26.00
C GLN A 171 -2.64 -18.29 -24.69
N LEU A 172 -3.85 -17.74 -24.59
CA LEU A 172 -4.76 -17.84 -23.47
C LEU A 172 -6.16 -18.20 -24.01
N GLY A 173 -6.50 -19.50 -23.99
CA GLY A 173 -7.68 -20.00 -24.67
C GLY A 173 -7.62 -19.72 -26.18
N VAL A 174 -8.60 -18.98 -26.70
CA VAL A 174 -8.67 -18.55 -28.11
C VAL A 174 -7.92 -17.25 -28.38
N GLU A 175 -7.46 -16.55 -27.34
CA GLU A 175 -6.84 -15.24 -27.45
C GLU A 175 -5.32 -15.33 -27.30
N ARG A 176 -4.59 -14.33 -27.79
CA ARG A 176 -3.13 -14.22 -27.66
C ARG A 176 -2.74 -12.88 -27.08
N VAL A 177 -1.84 -12.87 -26.10
CA VAL A 177 -1.25 -11.63 -25.57
C VAL A 177 -0.37 -11.02 -26.65
N THR A 178 -0.77 -9.89 -27.23
CA THR A 178 0.01 -9.20 -28.27
C THR A 178 0.91 -8.13 -27.69
N GLN A 179 0.47 -7.49 -26.60
CA GLN A 179 1.20 -6.41 -25.96
C GLN A 179 1.01 -6.46 -24.44
N LEU A 180 2.08 -6.12 -23.72
CA LEU A 180 2.07 -5.85 -22.28
C LEU A 180 2.53 -4.41 -22.12
N ASP A 181 1.78 -3.58 -21.43
CA ASP A 181 2.10 -2.19 -21.10
C ASP A 181 2.29 -2.02 -19.59
N ALA A 182 2.58 -0.79 -19.14
CA ALA A 182 2.76 -0.50 -17.72
C ALA A 182 1.48 -0.68 -16.89
N LEU A 183 0.32 -0.55 -17.53
CA LEU A 183 -0.99 -0.51 -16.85
C LEU A 183 -1.98 -1.57 -17.38
N GLY A 184 -1.57 -2.42 -18.33
CA GLY A 184 -2.49 -3.40 -18.93
C GLY A 184 -1.83 -4.37 -19.90
N ILE A 185 -2.65 -5.27 -20.44
CA ILE A 185 -2.30 -6.19 -21.51
C ILE A 185 -3.30 -6.10 -22.66
N THR A 186 -2.82 -6.29 -23.88
CA THR A 186 -3.65 -6.39 -25.07
C THR A 186 -3.73 -7.84 -25.52
N LEU A 187 -4.95 -8.31 -25.69
CA LEU A 187 -5.31 -9.64 -26.17
C LEU A 187 -5.89 -9.52 -27.58
N ALA A 188 -5.52 -10.45 -28.47
CA ALA A 188 -6.08 -10.53 -29.82
C ALA A 188 -6.71 -11.91 -30.07
N ASN A 189 -7.88 -11.92 -30.70
CA ASN A 189 -8.61 -13.12 -31.10
C ASN A 189 -9.11 -12.97 -32.55
N GLY A 190 -8.44 -13.64 -33.50
CA GLY A 190 -8.96 -13.88 -34.85
C GLY A 190 -9.42 -12.67 -35.67
N GLY A 191 -9.10 -11.43 -35.26
CA GLY A 191 -9.56 -10.18 -35.87
C GLY A 191 -10.07 -9.12 -34.88
N ALA A 192 -10.41 -9.51 -33.65
CA ALA A 192 -10.76 -8.60 -32.56
C ALA A 192 -9.60 -8.41 -31.58
N THR A 193 -9.47 -7.22 -31.02
CA THR A 193 -8.51 -6.91 -29.94
C THR A 193 -9.26 -6.38 -28.73
N ARG A 194 -8.88 -6.83 -27.54
CA ARG A 194 -9.36 -6.27 -26.26
C ARG A 194 -8.20 -6.01 -25.32
N THR A 195 -8.30 -4.93 -24.54
CA THR A 195 -7.29 -4.57 -23.56
C THR A 195 -7.83 -4.88 -22.16
N LEU A 196 -7.08 -5.65 -21.38
CA LEU A 196 -7.31 -5.81 -19.95
C LEU A 196 -6.40 -4.83 -19.23
N THR A 197 -6.97 -3.79 -18.64
CA THR A 197 -6.24 -2.89 -17.75
C THR A 197 -6.24 -3.45 -16.34
N LEU A 198 -5.22 -3.10 -15.56
CA LEU A 198 -5.34 -3.17 -14.12
C LEU A 198 -6.52 -2.27 -13.77
N MET A 199 -7.60 -2.83 -13.24
CA MET A 199 -8.76 -2.02 -12.87
C MET A 199 -8.34 -1.02 -11.80
N GLN A 200 -8.14 0.22 -12.22
CA GLN A 200 -8.30 1.38 -11.37
C GLN A 200 -9.80 1.64 -11.38
N THR A 201 -10.47 1.40 -10.25
CA THR A 201 -11.92 1.60 -10.18
C THR A 201 -12.22 3.10 -10.23
N GLU A 202 -12.44 3.63 -11.42
CA GLU A 202 -13.05 4.94 -11.65
C GLU A 202 -14.56 4.82 -11.40
N ALA A 203 -15.11 5.70 -10.55
CA ALA A 203 -16.55 5.82 -10.36
C ALA A 203 -17.01 7.20 -10.87
N SER A 204 -18.08 7.17 -11.68
CA SER A 204 -18.73 8.30 -12.37
C SER A 204 -19.34 9.35 -11.47
#